data_AF-A0A1Y3BS57-F1
#
_entry.id   AF-A0A1Y3BS57-F1
#
_cell.length_a   1.000
_cell.length_b   1.000
_cell.length_c   1.000
_cell.angle_alpha   90.00
_cell.angle_beta   90.00
_cell.angle_gamma   90.00
#
_symmetry.space_group_name_H-M   'P 1'
#
loop_
_entity.id
_entity.type
_entity.pdbx_description
1 polymer ?
#
loop_
_entity_poly.entity_id
_entity_poly.type
_entity_poly.pdbx_seq_one_letter_code
_entity_poly.pdbx_strand_id
1 'polypeptide(L)'
;MKFVNKPKRWNATKEFTEPLLENEIKECLGKIFVDSAPEFCLPEFSYIDMKNIDVILISNYRSMLALPFITERSDFTGFVYATEPSMNLGRLFMEELVTYIERNPKLKRATAWKNLNIFQHLPFPCFPDSILPTVLENIYSMDEISSCLSKVKPVAFSEKIVSIIDCIIE
;
A
#
# COMPACT_ATOMS: atom_id res chain seq x y z
N MET A 1 -3.18 18.58 45.40
CA MET A 1 -3.40 17.22 44.88
C MET A 1 -3.42 17.29 43.36
N LYS A 2 -2.46 16.65 42.68
CA LYS A 2 -2.41 16.63 41.21
C LYS A 2 -3.47 15.65 40.71
N PHE A 3 -4.52 16.15 40.06
CA PHE A 3 -5.41 15.34 39.24
C PHE A 3 -4.62 14.89 38.00
N VAL A 4 -3.93 13.77 38.11
CA VAL A 4 -3.47 13.04 36.93
C VAL A 4 -4.71 12.41 36.34
N ASN A 5 -5.32 13.08 35.36
CA ASN A 5 -6.32 12.48 34.49
C ASN A 5 -5.64 11.28 33.82
N LYS A 6 -5.90 10.08 34.35
CA LYS A 6 -5.58 8.85 33.66
C LYS A 6 -6.32 8.90 32.33
N PRO A 7 -5.66 8.66 31.18
CA PRO A 7 -6.37 8.57 29.91
C PRO A 7 -7.48 7.53 30.08
N LYS A 8 -8.69 7.87 29.62
CA LYS A 8 -9.84 6.94 29.63
C LYS A 8 -9.36 5.65 28.99
N ARG A 9 -9.24 4.57 29.78
CA ARG A 9 -9.00 3.23 29.25
C ARG A 9 -10.05 2.96 28.20
N TRP A 10 -9.63 2.51 27.03
CA TRP A 10 -10.57 1.99 26.07
C TRP A 10 -11.21 0.77 26.70
N ASN A 11 -12.47 0.90 27.08
CA ASN A 11 -13.31 -0.23 27.37
C ASN A 11 -14.02 -0.50 26.06
N ALA A 12 -13.69 -1.60 25.38
CA ALA A 12 -14.59 -2.18 24.40
C ALA A 12 -15.98 -2.13 25.05
N THR A 13 -16.91 -1.36 24.49
CA THR A 13 -18.30 -1.45 24.91
C THR A 13 -18.66 -2.93 24.81
N LYS A 14 -19.35 -3.47 25.82
CA LYS A 14 -19.77 -4.89 25.90
C LYS A 14 -20.57 -5.39 24.68
N GLU A 15 -20.79 -4.53 23.68
CA GLU A 15 -21.51 -4.74 22.44
C GLU A 15 -20.61 -5.28 21.31
N PHE A 16 -19.27 -5.19 21.41
CA PHE A 16 -18.34 -5.67 20.37
C PHE A 16 -17.48 -6.85 20.84
N THR A 17 -18.09 -7.74 21.63
CA THR A 17 -17.48 -8.99 22.09
C THR A 17 -17.46 -10.04 20.98
N GLU A 18 -16.90 -9.72 19.82
CA GLU A 18 -16.44 -10.77 18.92
C GLU A 18 -15.10 -11.30 19.47
N PRO A 19 -14.98 -12.60 19.82
CA PRO A 19 -13.73 -13.17 20.32
C PRO A 19 -12.56 -13.05 19.31
N LEU A 20 -12.84 -12.71 18.06
CA LEU A 20 -11.83 -12.37 17.06
C LEU A 20 -11.14 -11.01 17.35
N LEU A 21 -11.89 -9.99 17.77
CA LEU A 21 -11.37 -8.63 17.90
C LEU A 21 -10.36 -8.50 19.06
N GLU A 22 -10.57 -9.24 20.15
CA GLU A 22 -9.66 -9.28 21.31
C GLU A 22 -8.24 -9.75 20.93
N ASN A 23 -8.13 -10.56 19.88
CA ASN A 23 -6.84 -11.07 19.41
C ASN A 23 -6.17 -10.15 18.37
N GLU A 24 -6.94 -9.28 17.72
CA GLU A 24 -6.48 -8.41 16.63
C GLU A 24 -6.07 -7.02 17.11
N ILE A 25 -6.65 -6.52 18.20
CA ILE A 25 -6.44 -5.15 18.66
C ILE A 25 -5.74 -5.15 20.01
N LYS A 26 -4.66 -4.38 20.12
CA LYS A 26 -3.84 -4.24 21.35
C LYS A 26 -3.72 -2.79 21.77
N GLU A 27 -3.96 -2.52 23.06
CA GLU A 27 -3.71 -1.21 23.66
C GLU A 27 -2.28 -1.16 24.24
N CYS A 28 -1.48 -0.19 23.80
CA CYS A 28 -0.14 0.10 24.32
C CYS A 28 -0.01 1.59 24.62
N LEU A 29 0.31 1.95 25.87
CA LEU A 29 0.52 3.34 26.32
C LEU A 29 -0.67 4.28 26.01
N GLY A 30 -1.91 3.78 26.10
CA GLY A 30 -3.11 4.55 25.80
C GLY A 30 -3.36 4.80 24.31
N LYS A 31 -2.62 4.12 23.43
CA LYS A 31 -2.85 4.07 21.99
C LYS A 31 -3.26 2.66 21.60
N ILE A 32 -4.05 2.56 20.53
CA ILE A 32 -4.51 1.29 20.00
C ILE A 32 -3.70 0.92 18.76
N PHE A 33 -3.33 -0.34 18.65
CA PHE A 33 -2.57 -0.91 17.56
C PHE A 33 -3.25 -2.16 17.04
N VAL A 34 -3.16 -2.36 15.73
CA VAL A 34 -3.58 -3.61 15.09
C VAL A 34 -2.42 -4.60 15.16
N ASP A 35 -2.64 -5.76 15.77
CA ASP A 35 -1.67 -6.84 15.84
C ASP A 35 -1.71 -7.72 14.58
N SER A 36 -1.35 -7.12 13.44
CA SER A 36 -1.25 -7.79 12.14
C SER A 36 0.07 -7.46 11.46
N ALA A 37 0.36 -8.14 10.36
CA ALA A 37 1.35 -7.67 9.41
C ALA A 37 0.98 -6.25 8.93
N PRO A 38 1.97 -5.39 8.64
CA PRO A 38 1.68 -4.06 8.10
C PRO A 38 1.02 -4.17 6.73
N GLU A 39 0.04 -3.32 6.49
CA GLU A 39 -0.65 -3.17 5.22
C GLU A 39 -0.42 -1.76 4.68
N PHE A 40 -0.55 -1.61 3.37
CA PHE A 40 -0.15 -0.43 2.63
C PHE A 40 -1.37 0.26 2.05
N CYS A 41 -1.46 1.58 2.26
CA CYS A 41 -2.44 2.41 1.59
C CYS A 41 -1.96 2.66 0.17
N LEU A 42 -2.78 2.26 -0.80
CA LEU A 42 -2.55 2.61 -2.20
C LEU A 42 -3.10 4.01 -2.49
N PRO A 43 -2.59 4.69 -3.53
CA PRO A 43 -3.27 5.86 -4.08
C PRO A 43 -4.70 5.49 -4.50
N GLU A 44 -5.61 6.45 -4.40
CA GLU A 44 -7.01 6.23 -4.78
C GLU A 44 -7.12 6.15 -6.31
N PHE A 45 -7.35 4.93 -6.83
CA PHE A 45 -7.53 4.68 -8.26
C PHE A 45 -8.99 4.47 -8.66
N SER A 46 -9.93 4.51 -7.71
CA SER A 46 -11.34 4.16 -7.92
C SER A 46 -12.07 5.00 -8.97
N TYR A 47 -11.58 6.21 -9.25
CA TYR A 47 -12.15 7.11 -10.27
C TYR A 47 -11.45 7.03 -11.63
N ILE A 48 -10.43 6.16 -11.75
CA ILE A 48 -9.60 6.05 -12.95
C ILE A 48 -9.67 4.61 -13.46
N ASP A 49 -10.15 4.44 -14.69
CA ASP A 49 -10.08 3.14 -15.37
C ASP A 49 -8.66 2.91 -15.89
N MET A 50 -7.93 2.02 -15.20
CA MET A 50 -6.53 1.66 -15.48
C MET A 50 -6.32 1.13 -16.91
N LYS A 51 -7.36 0.54 -17.50
CA LYS A 51 -7.30 0.02 -18.87
C LYS A 51 -7.11 1.12 -19.91
N ASN A 52 -7.60 2.32 -19.64
CA ASN A 52 -7.51 3.45 -20.56
C ASN A 52 -6.22 4.26 -20.40
N ILE A 53 -5.31 3.84 -19.50
CA ILE A 53 -4.04 4.51 -19.29
C ILE A 53 -3.00 3.89 -20.21
N ASP A 54 -2.54 4.66 -21.18
CA ASP A 54 -1.51 4.21 -22.14
C ASP A 54 -0.10 4.28 -21.58
N VAL A 55 0.18 5.25 -20.70
CA VAL A 55 1.54 5.56 -20.24
C VAL A 55 1.60 5.99 -18.79
N ILE A 56 2.57 5.46 -18.04
CA ILE A 56 2.97 5.93 -16.71
C ILE A 56 4.42 6.43 -16.77
N LEU A 57 4.66 7.66 -16.30
CA LEU A 57 5.99 8.26 -16.23
C LEU A 57 6.48 8.31 -14.78
N ILE A 58 7.67 7.76 -14.53
CA ILE A 58 8.28 7.71 -13.20
C ILE A 58 9.26 8.88 -13.05
N SER A 59 8.88 9.82 -12.18
CA SER A 59 9.71 10.98 -11.85
C SER A 59 10.83 10.66 -10.86
N ASN A 60 10.61 9.71 -9.95
CA ASN A 60 11.59 9.30 -8.94
C ASN A 60 11.40 7.82 -8.55
N TYR A 61 12.44 7.26 -7.96
CA TYR A 61 12.47 5.86 -7.52
C TYR A 61 11.42 5.50 -6.45
N ARG A 62 10.97 6.45 -5.61
CA ARG A 62 9.97 6.19 -4.56
C ARG A 62 8.59 5.93 -5.17
N SER A 63 8.26 6.59 -6.28
CA SER A 63 7.02 6.35 -7.02
C SER A 63 6.92 4.92 -7.57
N MET A 64 8.03 4.19 -7.67
CA MET A 64 8.03 2.79 -8.10
C MET A 64 7.42 1.84 -7.07
N LEU A 65 7.33 2.21 -5.79
CA LEU A 65 6.72 1.35 -4.76
C LEU A 65 5.23 1.04 -5.04
N ALA A 66 4.53 1.91 -5.78
CA ALA A 66 3.15 1.67 -6.18
C ALA A 66 3.04 0.79 -7.43
N LEU A 67 4.10 0.68 -8.24
CA LEU A 67 4.03 0.05 -9.56
C LEU A 67 3.60 -1.42 -9.52
N PRO A 68 4.11 -2.29 -8.63
CA PRO A 68 3.67 -3.69 -8.63
C PRO A 68 2.15 -3.83 -8.39
N PHE A 69 1.56 -2.95 -7.57
CA PHE A 69 0.10 -2.93 -7.38
C PHE A 69 -0.64 -2.54 -8.65
N ILE A 70 -0.10 -1.60 -9.41
CA ILE A 70 -0.71 -1.14 -10.66
C ILE A 70 -0.51 -2.19 -11.76
N THR A 71 0.71 -2.68 -11.99
CA THR A 71 1.03 -3.53 -13.15
C THR A 71 0.64 -5.00 -12.98
N GLU A 72 0.53 -5.49 -11.75
CA GLU A 72 0.19 -6.91 -11.49
C GLU A 72 -1.23 -7.09 -10.92
N ARG A 73 -1.82 -6.07 -10.29
CA ARG A 73 -3.11 -6.16 -9.59
C ARG A 73 -4.18 -5.21 -10.11
N SER A 74 -3.95 -4.57 -11.25
CA SER A 74 -4.96 -3.77 -11.96
C SER A 74 -4.99 -4.12 -13.45
N ASP A 75 -5.96 -3.57 -14.18
CA ASP A 75 -6.14 -3.79 -15.63
C ASP A 75 -5.23 -2.89 -16.51
N PHE A 76 -4.15 -2.35 -15.95
CA PHE A 76 -3.20 -1.52 -16.69
C PHE A 76 -2.39 -2.35 -17.71
N THR A 77 -2.46 -1.97 -18.99
CA THR A 77 -1.72 -2.62 -20.08
C THR A 77 -0.79 -1.67 -20.84
N GLY A 78 -0.64 -0.44 -20.37
CA GLY A 78 0.19 0.60 -20.99
C GLY A 78 1.69 0.40 -20.78
N PHE A 79 2.46 1.42 -21.16
CA PHE A 79 3.91 1.47 -20.98
C PHE A 79 4.31 2.23 -19.72
N VAL A 80 5.32 1.74 -19.02
CA VAL A 80 5.93 2.46 -17.90
C VAL A 80 7.31 2.94 -18.33
N TYR A 81 7.60 4.22 -18.18
CA TYR A 81 8.91 4.79 -18.47
C TYR A 81 9.56 5.36 -17.21
N ALA A 82 10.84 5.10 -17.05
CA ALA A 82 11.64 5.60 -15.94
C ALA A 82 13.08 5.83 -16.38
N THR A 83 13.82 6.68 -15.69
CA THR A 83 15.27 6.76 -15.91
C THR A 83 15.96 5.53 -15.34
N GLU A 84 17.03 5.07 -15.97
CA GLU A 84 17.79 3.89 -15.53
C GLU A 84 18.25 3.99 -14.06
N PRO A 85 18.76 5.15 -13.56
CA PRO A 85 19.08 5.29 -12.14
C PRO A 85 17.85 5.12 -11.22
N SER A 86 16.68 5.60 -11.65
CA SER A 86 15.44 5.43 -10.87
C SER A 86 15.01 3.97 -10.84
N MET A 87 15.14 3.25 -11.95
CA MET A 87 14.83 1.80 -12.01
C MET A 87 15.72 1.00 -11.08
N ASN A 88 17.03 1.23 -11.12
CA ASN A 88 17.99 0.50 -10.31
C ASN A 88 17.76 0.76 -8.81
N LEU A 89 17.55 2.01 -8.42
CA LEU A 89 17.28 2.35 -7.02
C LEU A 89 15.90 1.89 -6.57
N GLY A 90 14.89 1.98 -7.44
CA GLY A 90 13.53 1.52 -7.16
C GLY A 90 13.47 0.00 -6.96
N ARG A 91 14.19 -0.78 -7.76
CA ARG A 91 14.34 -2.23 -7.58
C ARG A 91 14.85 -2.55 -6.18
N LEU A 92 15.99 -1.99 -5.79
CA LEU A 92 16.58 -2.21 -4.46
C LEU A 92 15.59 -1.85 -3.34
N PHE A 93 14.88 -0.74 -3.52
CA PHE A 93 13.95 -0.26 -2.51
C PHE A 93 12.70 -1.16 -2.36
N MET A 94 12.18 -1.68 -3.48
CA MET A 94 11.08 -2.65 -3.46
C MET A 94 11.51 -3.99 -2.85
N GLU A 95 12.67 -4.52 -3.24
CA GLU A 95 13.20 -5.80 -2.74
C GLU A 95 13.53 -5.73 -1.24
N GLU A 96 14.12 -4.62 -0.78
CA GLU A 96 14.41 -4.40 0.64
C GLU A 96 13.12 -4.30 1.47
N LEU A 97 12.08 -3.63 0.95
CA LEU A 97 10.80 -3.50 1.63
C LEU A 97 10.15 -4.87 1.86
N VAL A 98 10.09 -5.72 0.83
CA VAL A 98 9.55 -7.09 0.93
C VAL A 98 10.38 -7.91 1.93
N THR A 99 11.71 -7.89 1.77
CA THR A 99 12.62 -8.60 2.68
C THR A 99 12.42 -8.15 4.14
N TYR A 100 12.22 -6.85 4.38
CA TYR A 100 12.03 -6.31 5.72
C TYR A 100 10.74 -6.82 6.38
N ILE A 101 9.66 -6.91 5.62
CA ILE A 101 8.36 -7.41 6.10
C ILE A 101 8.42 -8.92 6.34
N GLU A 102 9.06 -9.67 5.44
CA GLU A 102 9.19 -11.12 5.54
C GLU A 102 10.11 -11.58 6.68
N ARG A 103 11.02 -10.71 7.17
CA ARG A 103 11.88 -11.03 8.33
C ARG A 103 11.11 -11.31 9.61
N ASN A 104 9.93 -10.72 9.79
CA ASN A 104 9.08 -10.93 10.96
C ASN A 104 7.66 -11.24 10.53
N PRO A 105 7.44 -12.43 9.95
CA PRO A 105 6.14 -12.77 9.40
C PRO A 105 5.15 -12.94 10.55
N LYS A 106 4.12 -12.08 10.60
CA LYS A 106 3.03 -12.28 11.54
C LYS A 106 2.14 -13.41 11.03
N LEU A 107 2.03 -14.48 11.82
CA LEU A 107 1.24 -15.67 11.50
C LEU A 107 -0.26 -15.41 11.39
N LYS A 108 -0.75 -14.33 12.01
CA LYS A 108 -2.16 -13.95 12.01
C LYS A 108 -2.34 -12.65 11.23
N ARG A 109 -3.30 -12.67 10.31
CA ARG A 109 -3.80 -11.47 9.62
C ARG A 109 -5.06 -11.01 10.32
N ALA A 110 -5.05 -9.76 10.76
CA ALA A 110 -6.22 -9.15 11.37
C ALA A 110 -7.16 -8.64 10.28
N THR A 111 -8.40 -9.11 10.29
CA THR A 111 -9.43 -8.74 9.29
C THR A 111 -10.71 -8.22 9.93
N ALA A 112 -11.03 -8.62 11.17
CA ALA A 112 -12.23 -8.19 11.85
C ALA A 112 -12.22 -6.68 12.11
N TRP A 113 -11.08 -6.11 12.49
CA TRP A 113 -10.93 -4.66 12.71
C TRP A 113 -11.25 -3.79 11.47
N LYS A 114 -11.19 -4.36 10.26
CA LYS A 114 -11.53 -3.66 9.01
C LYS A 114 -13.03 -3.49 8.79
N ASN A 115 -13.87 -4.22 9.54
CA ASN A 115 -15.31 -4.10 9.46
C ASN A 115 -15.72 -2.66 9.85
N LEU A 116 -16.43 -1.96 8.96
CA LEU A 116 -16.84 -0.58 9.19
C LEU A 116 -17.66 -0.40 10.47
N ASN A 117 -18.47 -1.40 10.83
CA ASN A 117 -19.24 -1.38 12.08
C ASN A 117 -18.36 -1.39 13.32
N ILE A 118 -17.16 -1.97 13.25
CA ILE A 118 -16.17 -2.01 14.34
C ILE A 118 -15.29 -0.75 14.28
N PHE A 119 -14.80 -0.42 13.09
CA PHE A 119 -13.89 0.69 12.83
C PHE A 119 -14.43 2.03 13.35
N GLN A 120 -15.72 2.32 13.14
CA GLN A 120 -16.37 3.56 13.59
C GLN A 120 -16.37 3.75 15.12
N HIS A 121 -16.16 2.69 15.89
CA HIS A 121 -16.11 2.72 17.36
C HIS A 121 -14.69 2.67 17.92
N LEU A 122 -13.66 2.58 17.07
CA LEU A 122 -12.28 2.65 17.51
C LEU A 122 -11.92 4.09 17.92
N PRO A 123 -11.16 4.28 19.01
CA PRO A 123 -10.83 5.60 19.51
C PRO A 123 -9.92 6.35 18.52
N PHE A 124 -10.32 7.58 18.18
CA PHE A 124 -9.49 8.55 17.46
C PHE A 124 -8.24 8.91 18.30
N PRO A 125 -7.01 8.99 17.73
CA PRO A 125 -6.64 9.32 16.35
C PRO A 125 -5.92 8.15 15.65
N CYS A 126 -6.51 6.96 15.61
CA CYS A 126 -5.80 5.78 15.08
C CYS A 126 -5.64 5.80 13.55
N PHE A 127 -6.45 6.56 12.82
CA PHE A 127 -6.40 6.66 11.36
C PHE A 127 -6.70 8.10 10.92
N PRO A 128 -6.07 8.61 9.84
CA PRO A 128 -6.55 9.83 9.19
C PRO A 128 -7.97 9.57 8.69
N ASP A 129 -8.89 10.54 8.84
CA ASP A 129 -10.29 10.43 8.39
C ASP A 129 -10.43 10.06 6.90
N SER A 130 -9.36 10.21 6.12
CA SER A 130 -9.30 9.95 4.69
C SER A 130 -8.94 8.51 4.29
N ILE A 131 -8.55 7.63 5.22
CA ILE A 131 -8.08 6.26 4.87
C ILE A 131 -9.06 5.22 5.41
N LEU A 132 -9.76 4.55 4.49
CA LEU A 132 -10.62 3.42 4.82
C LEU A 132 -9.79 2.13 5.04
N PRO A 133 -10.11 1.29 6.04
CA PRO A 133 -9.41 0.01 6.23
C PRO A 133 -9.48 -0.93 5.02
N THR A 134 -10.52 -0.79 4.20
CA THR A 134 -10.78 -1.64 3.02
C THR A 134 -9.82 -1.36 1.87
N VAL A 135 -9.17 -0.20 1.81
CA VAL A 135 -8.21 0.13 0.74
C VAL A 135 -6.78 -0.32 1.07
N LEU A 136 -6.57 -0.88 2.26
CA LEU A 136 -5.27 -1.36 2.70
C LEU A 136 -4.97 -2.72 2.12
N GLU A 137 -3.83 -2.80 1.43
CA GLU A 137 -3.38 -3.98 0.70
C GLU A 137 -2.13 -4.60 1.34
N ASN A 138 -1.98 -5.91 1.14
CA ASN A 138 -0.75 -6.60 1.55
C ASN A 138 0.40 -6.26 0.61
N ILE A 139 1.63 -6.31 1.13
CA ILE A 139 2.83 -6.15 0.30
C ILE A 139 2.86 -7.13 -0.87
N TYR A 140 3.42 -6.69 -1.99
CA TYR A 140 3.71 -7.53 -3.16
C TYR A 140 4.87 -8.51 -2.92
N SER A 141 4.93 -9.55 -3.75
CA SER A 141 5.99 -10.57 -3.70
C SER A 141 7.21 -10.20 -4.54
N MET A 142 8.31 -10.93 -4.35
CA MET A 142 9.52 -10.80 -5.20
C MET A 142 9.24 -11.14 -6.67
N ASP A 143 8.29 -12.04 -6.94
CA ASP A 143 7.88 -12.40 -8.29
C ASP A 143 7.12 -11.25 -8.96
N GLU A 144 6.21 -10.60 -8.22
CA GLU A 144 5.49 -9.41 -8.68
C GLU A 144 6.45 -8.26 -8.97
N ILE A 145 7.50 -8.07 -8.15
CA ILE A 145 8.56 -7.07 -8.42
C ILE A 145 9.27 -7.38 -9.75
N SER A 146 9.67 -8.64 -9.94
CA SER A 146 10.43 -9.05 -11.13
C SER A 146 9.59 -8.89 -12.40
N SER A 147 8.31 -9.30 -12.35
CA SER A 147 7.33 -9.11 -13.42
C SER A 147 7.12 -7.62 -13.72
N CYS A 148 6.87 -6.81 -12.69
CA CYS A 148 6.67 -5.38 -12.80
C CYS A 148 7.86 -4.67 -13.46
N LEU A 149 9.07 -4.93 -12.98
CA LEU A 149 10.30 -4.31 -13.50
C LEU A 149 10.60 -4.69 -14.95
N SER A 150 10.15 -5.87 -15.42
CA SER A 150 10.28 -6.26 -16.82
C SER A 150 9.43 -5.41 -17.77
N LYS A 151 8.37 -4.78 -17.25
CA LYS A 151 7.45 -3.89 -18.00
C LYS A 151 7.94 -2.43 -18.03
N VAL A 152 8.91 -2.06 -17.19
CA VAL A 152 9.45 -0.71 -17.11
C VAL A 152 10.55 -0.51 -18.15
N LYS A 153 10.38 0.50 -19.00
CA LYS A 153 11.33 0.87 -20.05
C LYS A 153 12.27 1.98 -19.55
N PRO A 154 13.60 1.78 -19.60
CA PRO A 154 14.56 2.82 -19.28
C PRO A 154 14.53 3.90 -20.36
N VAL A 155 14.56 5.17 -19.95
CA VAL A 155 14.61 6.34 -20.83
C VAL A 155 15.68 7.31 -20.33
N ALA A 156 16.53 7.79 -21.24
CA ALA A 156 17.55 8.78 -20.97
C ALA A 156 17.00 10.21 -21.00
N PHE A 157 17.77 11.14 -20.44
CA PHE A 157 17.42 12.56 -20.50
C PHE A 157 17.40 13.06 -21.94
N SER A 158 16.36 13.80 -22.31
CA SER A 158 16.13 14.31 -23.68
C SER A 158 16.03 13.23 -24.77
N GLU A 159 15.77 11.98 -24.37
CA GLU A 159 15.48 10.92 -25.33
C GLU A 159 14.14 11.17 -26.02
N LYS A 160 14.13 11.05 -27.36
CA LYS A 160 12.90 11.11 -28.13
C LYS A 160 12.27 9.72 -28.14
N ILE A 161 11.16 9.57 -27.44
CA ILE A 161 10.37 8.34 -27.49
C ILE A 161 9.53 8.37 -28.76
N VAL A 162 9.89 7.55 -29.76
CA VAL A 162 9.06 7.34 -30.94
C VAL A 162 8.02 6.28 -30.61
N SER A 163 6.76 6.67 -30.65
CA SER A 163 5.64 5.75 -30.39
C SER A 163 5.52 4.77 -31.55
N ILE A 164 5.27 3.48 -31.29
CA ILE A 164 5.01 2.49 -32.35
C ILE A 164 3.82 2.87 -33.24
N ILE A 165 2.94 3.77 -32.77
CA ILE A 165 1.82 4.31 -33.54
C ILE A 165 2.32 5.03 -34.82
N ASP A 166 3.50 5.64 -34.79
CA ASP A 166 4.07 6.32 -35.96
C ASP A 166 4.60 5.33 -37.03
N CYS A 167 4.93 4.08 -36.64
CA CYS A 167 5.40 3.04 -37.57
C CYS A 167 4.27 2.36 -38.37
N ILE A 168 3.00 2.61 -38.05
CA ILE A 168 1.86 1.97 -38.74
C ILE A 168 1.23 2.92 -39.79
N ILE A 169 1.65 4.19 -39.84
CA ILE A 169 1.07 5.22 -40.73
C ILE A 169 2.01 5.62 -41.89
N GLU A 170 3.21 5.06 -41.99
CA GLU A 170 4.06 5.14 -43.20
C GLU A 170 4.07 3.82 -43.99
#